data_AF-A0A4R8SFJ5-F1
#
_entry.id   AF-A0A4R8SFJ5-F1
#
_cell.length_a   1.000
_cell.length_b   1.000
_cell.length_c   1.000
_cell.angle_alpha   90.00
_cell.angle_beta   90.00
_cell.angle_gamma   90.00
#
_symmetry.space_group_name_H-M   'P 1'
#
loop_
_entity.id
_entity.type
_entity.pdbx_description
1 polymer ?
#
loop_
_entity_poly.entity_id
_entity_poly.type
_entity_poly.pdbx_seq_one_letter_code
_entity_poly.pdbx_strand_id
1 'polypeptide(L)'
;MNALAANSVLRTHAARFRDWLQEYPGNEIGYPEWKHIEDRFSELLANGGIRRLNQDELTALLYLIARSWDMSRMIAWLSNTPTLSNLGELEQEDFLILARLASTVQGTEYDDARYQFASSIRKLGALNAETESLLLAFYDSTDEYTKRLALISLAQGGYPDIRTLIEKSWTSIEEEHHKIGCLQCLSEYVGDETLLREYLDKARDLPGRYLRDYAEHLRASLP
;
A
#
# COMPACT_ATOMS: atom_id res chain seq x y z
N MET A 1 35.34 -12.49 5.01
CA MET A 1 34.48 -11.29 5.03
C MET A 1 33.57 -11.39 6.23
N ASN A 2 33.59 -10.39 7.12
CA ASN A 2 32.86 -10.41 8.39
C ASN A 2 31.36 -10.26 8.14
N ALA A 3 30.53 -11.17 8.66
CA ALA A 3 29.07 -11.11 8.56
C ALA A 3 28.46 -9.80 9.10
N LEU A 4 29.19 -9.11 9.99
CA LEU A 4 28.81 -7.80 10.53
C LEU A 4 28.91 -6.65 9.51
N ALA A 5 29.78 -6.75 8.49
CA ALA A 5 29.93 -5.72 7.46
C ALA A 5 28.87 -5.83 6.35
N ALA A 6 28.29 -7.03 6.15
CA ALA A 6 27.19 -7.25 5.20
C ALA A 6 25.84 -6.76 5.74
N ASN A 7 25.73 -6.58 7.07
CA ASN A 7 24.49 -6.25 7.80
C ASN A 7 24.25 -4.74 8.02
N SER A 8 24.97 -3.85 7.32
CA SER A 8 24.79 -2.40 7.44
C SER A 8 24.58 -1.68 6.10
N VAL A 9 24.44 -2.43 5.01
CA VAL A 9 24.49 -1.87 3.65
C VAL A 9 23.23 -1.04 3.38
N LEU A 10 22.04 -1.56 3.70
CA LEU A 10 20.79 -0.84 3.46
C LEU A 10 20.66 0.37 4.38
N ARG A 11 21.06 0.25 5.65
CA ARG A 11 21.08 1.40 6.57
C ARG A 11 21.99 2.51 6.08
N THR A 12 23.15 2.15 5.51
CA THR A 12 24.08 3.13 4.95
C THR A 12 23.45 3.84 3.75
N HIS A 13 22.79 3.10 2.85
CA HIS A 13 22.08 3.70 1.72
C HIS A 13 20.93 4.62 2.17
N ALA A 14 20.12 4.17 3.14
CA ALA A 14 19.04 4.96 3.70
C ALA A 14 19.54 6.24 4.38
N ALA A 15 20.63 6.18 5.13
CA ALA A 15 21.25 7.35 5.77
C ALA A 15 21.76 8.35 4.72
N ARG A 16 22.51 7.88 3.71
CA ARG A 16 22.99 8.73 2.62
C ARG A 16 21.85 9.38 1.84
N PHE A 17 20.76 8.65 1.63
CA PHE A 17 19.58 9.22 0.97
C PHE A 17 18.89 10.28 1.83
N ARG A 18 18.82 10.08 3.15
CA ARG A 18 18.33 11.11 4.08
C ARG A 18 19.19 12.37 4.04
N ASP A 19 20.51 12.21 4.06
CA ASP A 19 21.45 13.33 3.96
C ASP A 19 21.30 14.06 2.61
N TRP A 20 21.14 13.31 1.51
CA TRP A 20 20.85 13.87 0.19
C TRP A 20 19.57 14.71 0.18
N LEU A 21 18.48 14.24 0.80
CA LEU A 21 17.22 14.98 0.84
C LEU A 21 17.28 16.22 1.74
N GLN A 22 18.22 16.29 2.68
CA GLN A 22 18.47 17.54 3.42
C GLN A 22 19.11 18.59 2.51
N GLU A 23 20.01 18.17 1.62
CA GLU A 23 20.69 19.06 0.67
C GLU A 23 19.79 19.39 -0.55
N TYR A 24 18.98 18.44 -1.01
CA TYR A 24 18.10 18.54 -2.17
C TYR A 24 16.65 18.14 -1.84
N PRO A 25 15.90 18.95 -1.06
CA PRO A 25 14.53 18.63 -0.67
C PRO A 25 13.62 18.37 -1.87
N GLY A 26 12.88 17.26 -1.84
CA GLY A 26 11.96 16.84 -2.90
C GLY A 26 12.63 16.23 -4.15
N ASN A 27 13.96 16.21 -4.23
CA ASN A 27 14.69 15.61 -5.34
C ASN A 27 15.00 14.12 -5.10
N GLU A 28 13.93 13.34 -4.92
CA GLU A 28 14.05 11.89 -4.70
C GLU A 28 14.56 11.20 -5.96
N ILE A 29 14.01 11.56 -7.12
CA ILE A 29 14.33 10.94 -8.42
C ILE A 29 15.80 11.17 -8.81
N GLY A 30 16.36 12.33 -8.46
CA GLY A 30 17.72 12.70 -8.84
C GLY A 30 18.83 12.09 -7.96
N TYR A 31 18.50 11.21 -7.01
CA TYR A 31 19.51 10.61 -6.14
C TYR A 31 20.45 9.67 -6.92
N PRO A 32 21.77 9.94 -6.94
CA PRO A 32 22.70 9.25 -7.84
C PRO A 32 22.92 7.77 -7.50
N GLU A 33 22.64 7.34 -6.27
CA GLU A 33 22.92 5.97 -5.81
C GLU A 33 21.72 5.02 -5.98
N TRP A 34 20.63 5.45 -6.63
CA TRP A 34 19.45 4.58 -6.82
C TRP A 34 19.80 3.27 -7.49
N LYS A 35 20.63 3.30 -8.54
CA LYS A 35 21.04 2.08 -9.25
C LYS A 35 21.72 1.07 -8.34
N HIS A 36 22.54 1.53 -7.39
CA HIS A 36 23.22 0.66 -6.43
C HIS A 36 22.25 0.05 -5.42
N ILE A 37 21.26 0.83 -4.97
CA ILE A 37 20.20 0.34 -4.08
C ILE A 37 19.34 -0.71 -4.79
N GLU A 38 18.96 -0.44 -6.03
CA GLU A 38 18.19 -1.33 -6.89
C GLU A 38 18.91 -2.65 -7.16
N ASP A 39 20.20 -2.59 -7.50
CA ASP A 39 21.02 -3.79 -7.69
C ASP A 39 21.11 -4.62 -6.41
N ARG A 40 21.29 -3.95 -5.27
CA ARG A 40 21.33 -4.63 -3.98
C ARG A 40 19.99 -5.26 -3.64
N PHE A 41 18.89 -4.58 -3.92
CA PHE A 41 17.56 -5.13 -3.71
C PHE A 41 17.30 -6.34 -4.61
N SER A 42 17.71 -6.26 -5.87
CA SER A 42 17.62 -7.37 -6.83
C SER A 42 18.40 -8.61 -6.36
N GLU A 43 19.60 -8.40 -5.81
CA GLU A 43 20.41 -9.48 -5.22
C GLU A 43 19.75 -10.11 -3.98
N LEU A 44 19.09 -9.29 -3.15
CA LEU A 44 18.33 -9.80 -1.99
C LEU A 44 17.18 -10.68 -2.45
N LEU A 45 16.44 -10.29 -3.48
CA LEU A 45 15.34 -11.09 -4.02
C LEU A 45 15.83 -12.39 -4.62
N ALA A 46 16.84 -12.33 -5.50
CA ALA A 46 17.38 -13.51 -6.18
C ALA A 46 17.91 -14.59 -5.22
N ASN A 47 18.35 -14.20 -4.03
CA ASN A 47 18.99 -15.10 -3.06
C ASN A 47 18.14 -15.37 -1.80
N GLY A 48 16.87 -14.94 -1.76
CA GLY A 48 16.02 -15.03 -0.57
C GLY A 48 16.60 -14.32 0.66
N GLY A 49 17.28 -13.19 0.43
CA GLY A 49 18.05 -12.44 1.40
C GLY A 49 17.22 -11.62 2.38
N ILE A 50 15.98 -11.25 2.03
CA ILE A 50 15.12 -10.41 2.87
C ILE A 50 14.89 -11.06 4.23
N ARG A 51 14.63 -12.37 4.26
CA ARG A 51 14.38 -13.15 5.49
C ARG A 51 15.57 -13.19 6.46
N ARG A 52 16.76 -12.85 5.99
CA ARG A 52 18.00 -12.83 6.77
C ARG A 52 18.35 -11.43 7.31
N LEU A 53 17.61 -10.40 6.88
CA LEU A 53 17.84 -9.04 7.36
C LEU A 53 17.39 -8.92 8.82
N ASN A 54 18.15 -8.14 9.59
CA ASN A 54 17.72 -7.74 10.93
C ASN A 54 16.68 -6.60 10.83
N GLN A 55 16.08 -6.25 11.97
CA GLN A 55 15.02 -5.23 12.05
C GLN A 55 15.45 -3.87 11.46
N ASP A 56 16.67 -3.43 11.74
CA ASP A 56 17.14 -2.11 11.27
C ASP A 56 17.35 -2.11 9.75
N GLU A 57 17.88 -3.20 9.18
CA GLU A 57 18.05 -3.35 7.73
C GLU A 57 16.70 -3.50 7.02
N LEU A 58 15.73 -4.21 7.61
CA LEU A 58 14.36 -4.26 7.09
C LEU A 58 13.70 -2.88 7.11
N THR A 59 13.91 -2.11 8.19
CA THR A 59 13.39 -0.74 8.30
C THR A 59 14.03 0.19 7.27
N ALA A 60 15.35 0.05 7.05
CA ALA A 60 16.03 0.79 6.00
C ALA A 60 15.55 0.39 4.60
N LEU A 61 15.34 -0.90 4.34
CA LEU A 61 14.77 -1.37 3.08
C LEU A 61 13.36 -0.81 2.86
N LEU A 62 12.49 -0.87 3.88
CA LEU A 62 11.15 -0.33 3.81
C LEU A 62 11.15 1.18 3.54
N TYR A 63 12.05 1.92 4.19
CA TYR A 63 12.26 3.33 3.91
C TYR A 63 12.67 3.57 2.45
N LEU A 64 13.61 2.80 1.90
CA LEU A 64 14.03 2.93 0.49
C LEU A 64 12.91 2.59 -0.49
N ILE A 65 12.10 1.56 -0.20
CA ILE A 65 10.91 1.20 -0.97
C ILE A 65 9.90 2.36 -0.99
N ALA A 66 9.67 3.00 0.16
CA ALA A 66 8.75 4.14 0.27
C ALA A 66 9.18 5.33 -0.59
N ARG A 67 10.45 5.41 -1.01
CA ARG A 67 11.04 6.59 -1.67
C ARG A 67 11.52 6.36 -3.10
N SER A 68 11.41 5.12 -3.60
CA SER A 68 11.78 4.77 -4.97
C SER A 68 10.54 4.37 -5.76
N TRP A 69 10.28 5.09 -6.85
CA TRP A 69 9.20 4.77 -7.77
C TRP A 69 9.35 3.39 -8.44
N ASP A 70 10.58 2.91 -8.62
CA ASP A 70 10.81 1.60 -9.23
C ASP A 70 10.67 0.45 -8.22
N MET A 71 11.20 0.61 -7.01
CA MET A 71 11.07 -0.40 -5.95
C MET A 71 9.63 -0.49 -5.44
N SER A 72 8.90 0.62 -5.39
CA SER A 72 7.50 0.66 -4.97
C SER A 72 6.55 -0.07 -5.90
N ARG A 73 6.79 0.00 -7.22
CA ARG A 73 5.95 -0.73 -8.18
C ARG A 73 6.08 -2.25 -8.02
N MET A 74 7.16 -2.77 -7.42
CA MET A 74 7.33 -4.20 -7.17
C MET A 74 6.31 -4.79 -6.21
N ILE A 75 5.92 -4.03 -5.19
CA ILE A 75 4.85 -4.45 -4.27
C ILE A 75 3.53 -4.58 -5.05
N ALA A 76 3.34 -3.75 -6.07
CA ALA A 76 2.22 -3.85 -6.98
C ALA A 76 2.29 -5.05 -7.96
N TRP A 77 3.29 -5.92 -7.90
CA TRP A 77 3.52 -6.96 -8.91
C TRP A 77 3.50 -8.41 -8.38
N LEU A 78 2.78 -8.68 -7.29
CA LEU A 78 2.37 -10.04 -6.86
C LEU A 78 1.47 -10.80 -7.89
N SER A 79 1.56 -10.48 -9.18
CA SER A 79 0.75 -11.04 -10.25
C SER A 79 1.39 -12.27 -10.89
N ASN A 80 0.58 -13.27 -11.25
CA ASN A 80 0.98 -14.46 -12.03
C ASN A 80 1.33 -14.17 -13.52
N THR A 81 1.69 -12.94 -13.88
CA THR A 81 2.09 -12.55 -15.24
C THR A 81 3.60 -12.40 -15.33
N PRO A 82 4.23 -12.76 -16.47
CA PRO A 82 5.68 -12.59 -16.67
C PRO A 82 6.12 -11.15 -16.36
N THR A 83 7.18 -11.03 -15.57
CA THR A 83 7.67 -9.79 -14.99
C THR A 83 8.10 -8.76 -16.06
N LEU A 84 7.64 -7.52 -15.89
CA LEU A 84 8.22 -6.31 -16.50
C LEU A 84 9.12 -5.56 -15.50
N SER A 85 9.62 -6.25 -14.48
CA SER A 85 10.52 -5.70 -13.47
C SER A 85 11.95 -6.07 -13.80
N ASN A 86 12.83 -5.07 -13.89
CA ASN A 86 14.27 -5.29 -14.00
C ASN A 86 14.91 -5.67 -12.65
N LEU A 87 14.13 -5.67 -11.55
CA LEU A 87 14.61 -5.89 -10.19
C LEU A 87 14.36 -7.30 -9.65
N GLY A 88 13.54 -8.11 -10.33
CA GLY A 88 13.17 -9.47 -9.90
C GLY A 88 11.76 -9.61 -9.31
N GLU A 89 11.47 -10.78 -8.76
CA GLU A 89 10.16 -11.16 -8.19
C GLU A 89 10.19 -11.12 -6.66
N LEU A 90 9.16 -10.51 -6.06
CA LEU A 90 8.98 -10.50 -4.61
C LEU A 90 8.12 -11.70 -4.21
N GLU A 91 8.72 -12.67 -3.52
CA GLU A 91 7.99 -13.83 -3.02
C GLU A 91 6.92 -13.44 -1.99
N GLN A 92 5.85 -14.23 -1.88
CA GLN A 92 4.75 -13.98 -0.95
C GLN A 92 5.22 -13.85 0.51
N GLU A 93 6.17 -14.67 0.95
CA GLU A 93 6.68 -14.62 2.33
C GLU A 93 7.49 -13.34 2.59
N ASP A 94 8.32 -12.93 1.64
CA ASP A 94 9.10 -11.68 1.72
C ASP A 94 8.18 -10.45 1.72
N PHE A 95 7.11 -10.48 0.91
CA PHE A 95 6.05 -9.48 0.96
C PHE A 95 5.42 -9.41 2.35
N LEU A 96 5.04 -10.54 2.96
CA LEU A 96 4.41 -10.55 4.28
C LEU A 96 5.35 -10.11 5.40
N ILE A 97 6.65 -10.36 5.29
CA ILE A 97 7.67 -9.81 6.20
C ILE A 97 7.65 -8.27 6.16
N LEU A 98 7.72 -7.69 4.95
CA LEU A 98 7.73 -6.24 4.80
C LEU A 98 6.38 -5.60 5.15
N ALA A 99 5.25 -6.25 4.83
CA ALA A 99 3.92 -5.77 5.19
C ALA A 99 3.70 -5.71 6.71
N ARG A 100 4.18 -6.73 7.46
CA ARG A 100 4.18 -6.72 8.93
C ARG A 100 4.99 -5.58 9.51
N LEU A 101 6.12 -5.25 8.89
CA LEU A 101 6.91 -4.10 9.31
C LEU A 101 6.18 -2.79 9.01
N ALA A 102 5.63 -2.65 7.80
CA ALA A 102 4.89 -1.46 7.38
C ALA A 102 3.67 -1.18 8.27
N SER A 103 3.00 -2.21 8.77
CA SER A 103 1.83 -2.06 9.64
C SER A 103 2.16 -1.61 11.07
N THR A 104 3.43 -1.64 11.48
CA THR A 104 3.85 -1.34 12.86
C THR A 104 4.83 -0.17 12.95
N VAL A 105 5.63 0.07 11.89
CA VAL A 105 6.55 1.20 11.81
C VAL A 105 5.80 2.53 11.94
N GLN A 106 6.42 3.51 12.58
CA GLN A 106 5.85 4.86 12.79
C GLN A 106 6.52 5.87 11.88
N GLY A 107 5.85 7.00 11.62
CA GLY A 107 6.35 8.07 10.76
C GLY A 107 5.65 8.12 9.41
N THR A 108 5.52 9.33 8.87
CA THR A 108 4.86 9.60 7.57
C THR A 108 5.77 9.27 6.40
N GLU A 109 7.09 9.17 6.62
CA GLU A 109 8.04 8.76 5.57
C GLU A 109 7.86 7.33 5.08
N TYR A 110 6.96 6.56 5.72
CA TYR A 110 6.59 5.20 5.33
C TYR A 110 5.18 5.08 4.74
N ASP A 111 4.40 6.18 4.67
CA ASP A 111 3.03 6.17 4.13
C ASP A 111 3.00 5.59 2.71
N ASP A 112 4.01 5.94 1.90
CA ASP A 112 4.13 5.43 0.55
C ASP A 112 4.24 3.91 0.49
N ALA A 113 5.05 3.31 1.36
CA ALA A 113 5.11 1.86 1.46
C ALA A 113 3.80 1.25 2.00
N ARG A 114 3.17 1.88 3.00
CA ARG A 114 1.92 1.35 3.59
C ARG A 114 0.80 1.24 2.55
N TYR A 115 0.56 2.29 1.76
CA TYR A 115 -0.50 2.24 0.75
C TYR A 115 -0.19 1.17 -0.32
N GLN A 116 1.08 0.95 -0.65
CA GLN A 116 1.50 -0.06 -1.62
C GLN A 116 1.16 -1.46 -1.12
N PHE A 117 1.46 -1.77 0.15
CA PHE A 117 1.11 -3.04 0.77
C PHE A 117 -0.41 -3.20 0.89
N ALA A 118 -1.12 -2.18 1.38
CA ALA A 118 -2.57 -2.19 1.49
C ALA A 118 -3.26 -2.47 0.13
N SER A 119 -2.77 -1.86 -0.94
CA SER A 119 -3.29 -2.08 -2.30
C SER A 119 -2.91 -3.43 -2.92
N SER A 120 -1.91 -4.12 -2.39
CA SER A 120 -1.36 -5.31 -3.05
C SER A 120 -1.64 -6.62 -2.32
N ILE A 121 -2.00 -6.58 -1.04
CA ILE A 121 -2.37 -7.78 -0.26
C ILE A 121 -3.43 -8.63 -0.99
N ARG A 122 -4.43 -8.00 -1.62
CA ARG A 122 -5.47 -8.68 -2.41
C ARG A 122 -4.96 -9.59 -3.53
N LYS A 123 -3.72 -9.40 -3.99
CA LYS A 123 -3.11 -10.21 -5.07
C LYS A 123 -2.65 -11.58 -4.56
N LEU A 124 -2.55 -11.75 -3.25
CA LEU A 124 -2.22 -13.03 -2.60
C LEU A 124 -3.40 -14.02 -2.61
N GLY A 125 -4.58 -13.60 -3.06
CA GLY A 125 -5.79 -14.42 -3.11
C GLY A 125 -6.82 -14.01 -2.07
N ALA A 126 -7.66 -14.97 -1.67
CA ALA A 126 -8.70 -14.76 -0.67
C ALA A 126 -8.11 -14.38 0.69
N LEU A 127 -8.86 -13.61 1.49
CA LEU A 127 -8.42 -13.25 2.84
C LEU A 127 -8.22 -14.49 3.70
N ASN A 128 -7.13 -14.43 4.47
CA ASN A 128 -6.85 -15.30 5.59
C ASN A 128 -6.62 -14.44 6.84
N ALA A 129 -6.51 -15.07 8.01
CA ALA A 129 -6.36 -14.34 9.27
C ALA A 129 -5.19 -13.34 9.28
N GLU A 130 -4.07 -13.67 8.62
CA GLU A 130 -2.89 -12.81 8.57
C GLU A 130 -3.10 -11.58 7.67
N THR A 131 -3.55 -11.81 6.44
CA THR A 131 -3.81 -10.73 5.45
C THR A 131 -4.93 -9.81 5.90
N GLU A 132 -5.97 -10.36 6.54
CA GLU A 132 -7.03 -9.58 7.19
C GLU A 132 -6.47 -8.70 8.31
N SER A 133 -5.69 -9.27 9.23
CA SER A 133 -5.08 -8.51 10.33
C SER A 133 -4.18 -7.37 9.83
N LEU A 134 -3.40 -7.61 8.77
CA LEU A 134 -2.56 -6.59 8.16
C LEU A 134 -3.38 -5.47 7.52
N LEU A 135 -4.45 -5.81 6.79
CA LEU A 135 -5.32 -4.81 6.18
C LEU A 135 -6.08 -3.99 7.22
N LEU A 136 -6.52 -4.59 8.32
CA LEU A 136 -7.13 -3.86 9.43
C LEU A 136 -6.14 -2.89 10.08
N ALA A 137 -4.88 -3.30 10.26
CA ALA A 137 -3.84 -2.39 10.74
C ALA A 137 -3.58 -1.22 9.78
N PHE A 138 -3.60 -1.45 8.47
CA PHE A 138 -3.50 -0.37 7.48
C PHE A 138 -4.76 0.52 7.44
N TYR A 139 -5.94 -0.03 7.70
CA TYR A 139 -7.17 0.74 7.83
C TYR A 139 -7.14 1.67 9.06
N ASP A 140 -6.42 1.29 10.11
CA ASP A 140 -6.21 2.15 11.28
C ASP A 140 -5.10 3.21 11.07
N SER A 141 -4.48 3.28 9.89
CA SER A 141 -3.51 4.32 9.53
C SER A 141 -4.09 5.74 9.67
N THR A 142 -3.21 6.71 9.93
CA THR A 142 -3.56 8.14 9.90
C THR A 142 -3.57 8.71 8.49
N ASP A 143 -2.90 8.05 7.55
CA ASP A 143 -2.92 8.40 6.13
C ASP A 143 -4.22 7.91 5.48
N GLU A 144 -5.03 8.84 4.96
CA GLU A 144 -6.31 8.53 4.31
C GLU A 144 -6.11 7.60 3.11
N TYR A 145 -5.06 7.82 2.33
CA TYR A 145 -4.87 7.06 1.11
C TYR A 145 -4.61 5.57 1.41
N THR A 146 -3.74 5.28 2.37
CA THR A 146 -3.52 3.94 2.91
C THR A 146 -4.83 3.33 3.43
N LYS A 147 -5.58 4.10 4.23
CA LYS A 147 -6.84 3.65 4.83
C LYS A 147 -7.87 3.26 3.77
N ARG A 148 -8.01 4.08 2.74
CA ARG A 148 -8.89 3.84 1.60
C ARG A 148 -8.52 2.57 0.85
N LEU A 149 -7.24 2.39 0.53
CA LEU A 149 -6.78 1.20 -0.18
C LEU A 149 -6.95 -0.07 0.66
N ALA A 150 -6.76 0.03 1.98
CA ALA A 150 -7.04 -1.07 2.89
C ALA A 150 -8.52 -1.44 2.91
N LEU A 151 -9.43 -0.46 2.99
CA LEU A 151 -10.88 -0.69 2.92
C LEU A 151 -11.28 -1.41 1.62
N ILE A 152 -10.76 -0.95 0.47
CA ILE A 152 -11.03 -1.55 -0.83
C ILE A 152 -10.53 -3.00 -0.88
N SER A 153 -9.30 -3.25 -0.42
CA SER A 153 -8.74 -4.60 -0.36
C SER A 153 -9.50 -5.52 0.59
N LEU A 154 -10.00 -5.02 1.72
CA LEU A 154 -10.87 -5.77 2.63
C LEU A 154 -12.20 -6.14 1.96
N ALA A 155 -12.83 -5.18 1.25
CA ALA A 155 -14.08 -5.41 0.54
C ALA A 155 -13.92 -6.48 -0.54
N GLN A 156 -12.89 -6.33 -1.39
CA GLN A 156 -12.57 -7.29 -2.44
C GLN A 156 -12.26 -8.68 -1.88
N GLY A 157 -11.60 -8.71 -0.73
CA GLY A 157 -11.26 -9.94 -0.01
C GLY A 157 -12.45 -10.64 0.66
N GLY A 158 -13.64 -10.03 0.67
CA GLY A 158 -14.84 -10.58 1.29
C GLY A 158 -14.86 -10.45 2.81
N TYR A 159 -14.25 -9.40 3.37
CA TYR A 159 -14.24 -9.17 4.82
C TYR A 159 -15.67 -9.16 5.40
N PRO A 160 -15.99 -10.00 6.40
CA PRO A 160 -17.38 -10.18 6.86
C PRO A 160 -18.07 -8.90 7.34
N ASP A 161 -17.34 -8.04 8.04
CA ASP A 161 -17.87 -6.79 8.63
C ASP A 161 -17.67 -5.58 7.71
N ILE A 162 -17.52 -5.79 6.39
CA ILE A 162 -17.24 -4.71 5.45
C ILE A 162 -18.31 -3.62 5.45
N ARG A 163 -19.59 -3.96 5.64
CA ARG A 163 -20.68 -2.98 5.71
C ARG A 163 -20.50 -2.00 6.86
N THR A 164 -20.14 -2.52 8.04
CA THR A 164 -19.84 -1.72 9.23
C THR A 164 -18.64 -0.82 9.01
N LEU A 165 -17.59 -1.32 8.36
CA LEU A 165 -16.41 -0.52 8.01
C LEU A 165 -16.73 0.59 7.00
N ILE A 166 -17.56 0.32 5.99
CA ILE A 166 -18.03 1.32 5.02
C ILE A 166 -18.84 2.41 5.73
N GLU A 167 -19.76 2.04 6.61
CA GLU A 167 -20.56 3.01 7.38
C GLU A 167 -19.66 3.89 8.26
N LYS A 168 -18.74 3.27 9.03
CA LYS A 168 -17.75 3.99 9.82
C LYS A 168 -16.93 4.94 8.94
N SER A 169 -16.39 4.45 7.85
CA SER A 169 -15.59 5.25 6.89
C SER A 169 -16.37 6.43 6.34
N TRP A 170 -17.61 6.20 5.90
CA TRP A 170 -18.45 7.24 5.31
C TRP A 170 -18.79 8.37 6.29
N THR A 171 -18.98 8.01 7.56
CA THR A 171 -19.42 8.94 8.61
C THR A 171 -18.27 9.67 9.29
N SER A 172 -17.09 9.05 9.41
CA SER A 172 -15.97 9.62 10.15
C SER A 172 -14.89 10.28 9.29
N ILE A 173 -14.94 10.13 7.96
CA ILE A 173 -13.90 10.60 7.03
C ILE A 173 -14.55 11.52 6.00
N GLU A 174 -14.03 12.75 5.90
CA GLU A 174 -14.61 13.81 5.07
C GLU A 174 -14.06 13.82 3.64
N GLU A 175 -12.85 13.30 3.45
CA GLU A 175 -12.14 13.26 2.19
C GLU A 175 -12.98 12.61 1.07
N GLU A 176 -13.24 13.37 -0.01
CA GLU A 176 -14.13 12.93 -1.08
C GLU A 176 -13.63 11.65 -1.76
N HIS A 177 -12.31 11.48 -1.84
CA HIS A 177 -11.67 10.29 -2.38
C HIS A 177 -11.92 9.05 -1.52
N HIS A 178 -12.01 9.19 -0.19
CA HIS A 178 -12.38 8.10 0.71
C HIS A 178 -13.82 7.67 0.51
N LYS A 179 -14.73 8.64 0.35
CA LYS A 179 -16.14 8.40 0.06
C LYS A 179 -16.32 7.73 -1.32
N ILE A 180 -15.54 8.11 -2.33
CA ILE A 180 -15.46 7.36 -3.60
C ILE A 180 -15.03 5.91 -3.36
N GLY A 181 -14.02 5.68 -2.51
CA GLY A 181 -13.61 4.32 -2.13
C GLY A 181 -14.73 3.49 -1.48
N CYS A 182 -15.57 4.11 -0.65
CA CYS A 182 -16.76 3.47 -0.09
C CYS A 182 -17.77 3.06 -1.18
N LEU A 183 -18.06 3.97 -2.12
CA LEU A 183 -18.95 3.67 -3.24
C LEU A 183 -18.40 2.56 -4.13
N GLN A 184 -17.08 2.57 -4.38
CA GLN A 184 -16.40 1.51 -5.11
C GLN A 184 -16.57 0.15 -4.41
N CYS A 185 -16.39 0.11 -3.08
CA CYS A 185 -16.60 -1.11 -2.32
C CYS A 185 -18.02 -1.66 -2.50
N LEU A 186 -19.02 -0.77 -2.39
CA LEU A 186 -20.43 -1.13 -2.54
C LEU A 186 -20.74 -1.65 -3.95
N SER A 187 -20.26 -0.97 -4.99
CA SER A 187 -20.56 -1.30 -6.38
C SER A 187 -19.83 -2.54 -6.88
N GLU A 188 -18.57 -2.74 -6.49
CA GLU A 188 -17.73 -3.81 -7.05
C GLU A 188 -17.75 -5.09 -6.23
N TYR A 189 -17.89 -5.01 -4.90
CA TYR A 189 -17.60 -6.15 -4.02
C TYR A 189 -18.73 -6.53 -3.07
N VAL A 190 -19.54 -5.58 -2.59
CA VAL A 190 -20.63 -5.90 -1.64
C VAL A 190 -21.85 -6.49 -2.34
N GLY A 191 -22.13 -6.09 -3.58
CA GLY A 191 -23.23 -6.64 -4.39
C GLY A 191 -24.64 -6.35 -3.85
N ASP A 192 -24.80 -5.35 -2.97
CA ASP A 192 -26.09 -4.92 -2.43
C ASP A 192 -26.54 -3.63 -3.12
N GLU A 193 -27.36 -3.77 -4.15
CA GLU A 193 -27.82 -2.64 -4.96
C GLU A 193 -28.66 -1.63 -4.15
N THR A 194 -29.45 -2.11 -3.18
CA THR A 194 -30.28 -1.23 -2.35
C THR A 194 -29.39 -0.34 -1.49
N LEU A 195 -28.39 -0.93 -0.84
CA LEU A 195 -27.41 -0.20 -0.05
C LEU A 195 -26.59 0.77 -0.92
N LEU A 196 -26.20 0.36 -2.13
CA LEU A 196 -25.51 1.25 -3.06
C LEU A 196 -26.37 2.48 -3.41
N ARG A 197 -27.66 2.27 -3.76
CA ARG A 197 -28.58 3.39 -4.07
C ARG A 197 -28.73 4.35 -2.89
N GLU A 198 -28.80 3.85 -1.66
CA GLU A 198 -28.82 4.68 -0.45
C GLU A 198 -27.58 5.57 -0.35
N TYR A 199 -26.39 5.02 -0.56
CA TYR A 199 -25.14 5.80 -0.48
C TYR A 199 -24.96 6.76 -1.66
N LEU A 200 -25.47 6.42 -2.84
CA LEU A 200 -25.53 7.34 -3.98
C LEU A 200 -26.48 8.52 -3.71
N ASP A 201 -27.56 8.32 -2.95
CA ASP A 201 -28.44 9.41 -2.52
C ASP A 201 -27.74 10.28 -1.46
N LYS A 202 -27.04 9.67 -0.49
CA LYS A 202 -26.21 10.41 0.49
C LYS A 202 -25.14 11.26 -0.19
N ALA A 203 -24.50 10.75 -1.25
CA ALA A 203 -23.44 11.45 -1.99
C ALA A 203 -23.92 12.75 -2.66
N ARG A 204 -25.19 12.83 -3.06
CA ARG A 204 -25.76 13.98 -3.78
C ARG A 204 -25.67 15.27 -2.96
N ASP A 205 -25.87 15.15 -1.66
CA ASP A 205 -26.00 16.29 -0.75
C ASP A 205 -24.65 16.69 -0.13
N LEU A 206 -23.57 15.99 -0.48
CA LEU A 206 -22.21 16.24 0.01
C LEU A 206 -21.40 17.16 -0.94
N PRO A 207 -20.46 17.96 -0.39
CA PRO A 207 -19.50 18.68 -1.20
C PRO A 207 -18.50 17.72 -1.86
N GLY A 208 -17.87 18.17 -2.95
CA GLY A 208 -16.89 17.38 -3.69
C GLY A 208 -17.31 17.22 -5.15
N ARG A 209 -16.46 17.67 -6.07
CA ARG A 209 -16.74 17.53 -7.50
C ARG A 209 -16.57 16.06 -7.91
N TYR A 210 -15.48 15.43 -7.49
CA TYR A 210 -15.15 14.07 -7.93
C TYR A 210 -16.13 13.05 -7.36
N LEU A 211 -16.57 13.24 -6.11
CA LEU A 211 -17.59 12.37 -5.52
C LEU A 211 -18.91 12.43 -6.29
N ARG A 212 -19.37 13.64 -6.66
CA ARG A 212 -20.60 13.81 -7.43
C ARG A 212 -20.48 13.23 -8.84
N ASP A 213 -19.41 13.56 -9.56
CA ASP A 213 -19.14 13.04 -10.90
C ASP A 213 -19.10 11.49 -10.89
N TYR A 214 -18.46 10.89 -9.87
CA TYR A 214 -18.40 9.43 -9.72
C TYR A 214 -19.76 8.81 -9.36
N ALA A 215 -20.52 9.42 -8.44
CA ALA A 215 -21.84 8.94 -8.04
C ALA A 215 -22.85 9.01 -9.20
N GLU A 216 -22.82 10.06 -10.01
CA GLU A 216 -23.65 10.18 -11.22
C GLU A 216 -23.30 9.11 -12.24
N HIS A 217 -22.01 8.86 -12.47
CA HIS A 217 -21.56 7.80 -13.38
C HIS A 217 -22.01 6.40 -12.93
N LEU A 218 -21.86 6.09 -11.64
CA LEU A 218 -22.36 4.84 -11.07
C LEU A 218 -23.88 4.72 -11.21
N ARG A 219 -24.64 5.78 -10.90
CA ARG A 219 -26.10 5.77 -11.02
C ARG A 219 -26.56 5.51 -12.45
N ALA A 220 -25.88 6.09 -13.43
CA ALA A 220 -26.18 5.88 -14.85
C ALA A 220 -25.87 4.44 -15.34
N SER A 221 -25.04 3.71 -14.59
CA SER A 221 -24.63 2.34 -14.90
C SER A 221 -25.48 1.27 -14.20
N LEU A 222 -26.36 1.68 -13.27
CA LEU A 222 -27.28 0.76 -12.60
C LEU A 222 -28.43 0.36 -13.53
N PRO A 223 -28.92 -0.90 -13.42
CA PRO A 223 -30.10 -1.36 -14.15
C PRO A 223 -31.40 -0.65 -13.71
#